data_AF-A0AAD0E8A0-F1
#
_entry.id   AF-A0AAD0E8A0-F1
#
_cell.length_a   1.000
_cell.length_b   1.000
_cell.length_c   1.000
_cell.angle_alpha   90.00
_cell.angle_beta   90.00
_cell.angle_gamma   90.00
#
_symmetry.space_group_name_H-M   'P 1'
#
loop_
_entity.id
_entity.type
_entity.pdbx_description
1 polymer ?
#
loop_
_entity_poly.entity_id
_entity_poly.type
_entity_poly.pdbx_seq_one_letter_code
_entity_poly.pdbx_strand_id
1 'polypeptide(L)' 'MNTITLKRNLSFQEYQLLTQILDEMGIEIERKIDSFALDKQDLENIAKSNEEAKQGLLISSEEVRNRALKLCTK' A
#
# COMPACT_ATOMS: atom_id res chain seq x y z
N MET A 1 21.59 5.93 -15.97
CA MET A 1 20.25 5.38 -16.25
C MET A 1 19.47 6.49 -16.93
N ASN A 2 19.02 6.29 -18.18
CA ASN A 2 18.34 7.32 -18.96
C ASN A 2 16.83 7.13 -18.81
N THR A 3 16.22 7.81 -17.85
CA THR A 3 14.77 7.71 -17.58
C THR A 3 14.02 8.84 -18.27
N ILE A 4 12.89 8.54 -18.90
CA ILE A 4 11.96 9.54 -19.42
C ILE A 4 10.99 9.92 -18.29
N THR A 5 11.01 11.17 -17.87
CA THR A 5 10.08 11.68 -16.85
C THR A 5 8.83 12.24 -17.53
N LEU A 6 7.65 11.91 -17.00
CA LEU A 6 6.39 12.47 -17.48
C LEU A 6 6.27 13.94 -17.07
N LYS A 7 5.81 14.79 -17.98
CA LYS A 7 5.69 16.25 -17.76
C LYS A 7 4.60 16.66 -16.77
N ARG A 8 3.65 15.77 -16.48
CA ARG A 8 2.55 15.99 -15.56
C ARG A 8 2.24 14.72 -14.77
N ASN A 9 1.58 14.89 -13.64
CA ASN A 9 0.99 13.77 -12.92
C ASN A 9 -0.17 13.20 -13.74
N LEU A 10 -0.19 11.88 -13.88
CA LEU A 10 -1.28 11.17 -14.55
C LEU A 10 -2.30 10.70 -13.52
N SER A 11 -3.58 10.72 -13.89
CA SER A 11 -4.58 9.91 -13.21
C SER A 11 -4.24 8.43 -13.34
N PHE A 12 -4.84 7.61 -12.47
CA PHE A 12 -4.62 6.16 -12.50
C PHE A 12 -4.98 5.54 -13.86
N GLN A 13 -6.09 5.98 -14.46
CA GLN A 13 -6.55 5.51 -15.78
C GLN A 13 -5.58 5.92 -16.90
N GLU A 14 -5.12 7.18 -16.90
CA GLU A 14 -4.14 7.65 -17.88
C GLU A 14 -2.80 6.91 -17.74
N TYR A 15 -2.37 6.62 -16.52
CA TYR A 15 -1.18 5.85 -16.25
C TYR A 15 -1.31 4.43 -16.81
N GLN A 16 -2.42 3.73 -16.56
CA GLN A 16 -2.66 2.38 -17.08
C GLN A 16 -2.61 2.34 -18.61
N LEU A 17 -3.33 3.24 -19.27
CA LEU A 17 -3.34 3.33 -20.73
C LEU A 17 -1.93 3.59 -21.28
N LEU A 18 -1.21 4.54 -20.68
CA LEU A 18 0.16 4.84 -21.11
C LEU A 18 1.10 3.66 -20.92
N THR A 19 1.01 2.95 -19.79
CA THR A 19 1.85 1.77 -19.54
C THR A 19 1.61 0.66 -20.56
N GLN A 20 0.36 0.45 -20.98
CA GLN A 20 0.02 -0.52 -22.03
C GLN A 20 0.64 -0.13 -23.37
N ILE A 21 0.49 1.13 -23.78
CA ILE A 21 1.03 1.64 -25.05
C ILE A 21 2.57 1.54 -25.08
N LEU A 22 3.23 1.89 -23.97
CA LEU A 22 4.69 1.80 -23.86
C LEU A 22 5.18 0.35 -23.94
N ASP A 23 4.46 -0.58 -23.32
CA ASP A 23 4.75 -2.03 -23.38
C ASP A 23 4.59 -2.57 -24.81
N GLU A 24 3.52 -2.18 -25.52
CA GLU A 24 3.31 -2.52 -26.94
C GLU A 24 4.43 -1.99 -27.86
N MET A 25 5.05 -0.87 -27.50
CA MET A 25 6.21 -0.30 -28.20
C MET A 25 7.54 -0.96 -27.80
N GLY A 26 7.53 -1.92 -26.88
CA GLY A 26 8.74 -2.60 -26.37
C GLY A 26 9.59 -1.73 -25.45
N ILE A 27 9.00 -0.70 -24.83
CA ILE A 27 9.69 0.18 -23.90
C ILE A 27 9.52 -0.36 -22.48
N GLU A 28 10.64 -0.76 -21.87
CA GLU A 28 10.65 -1.23 -20.50
C GLU A 28 10.30 -0.11 -19.50
N ILE A 29 9.30 -0.38 -18.66
CA ILE A 29 8.86 0.53 -17.61
C ILE A 29 9.43 0.04 -16.29
N GLU A 30 10.38 0.79 -15.73
CA GLU A 30 10.89 0.53 -14.40
C GLU A 30 9.77 0.79 -13.38
N ARG A 31 9.22 -0.29 -12.82
CA ARG A 31 8.29 -0.19 -11.69
C ARG A 31 9.10 0.29 -10.50
N LYS A 32 8.79 1.48 -9.98
CA LYS A 32 9.28 1.87 -8.67
C LYS A 32 8.90 0.77 -7.69
N ILE A 33 9.88 0.33 -6.90
CA ILE A 33 9.69 -0.63 -5.81
C ILE A 33 8.46 -0.21 -5.04
N ASP A 34 7.53 -1.15 -4.90
CA ASP A 34 6.22 -0.94 -4.33
C ASP A 34 6.38 -0.29 -2.95
N SER A 35 5.96 0.96 -2.80
CA SER A 35 6.03 1.67 -1.51
C SER A 35 5.11 1.05 -0.46
N PHE A 36 4.29 0.07 -0.88
CA PHE A 36 3.40 -0.73 -0.04
C PHE A 36 3.94 -2.14 0.21
N ALA A 37 5.20 -2.43 -0.14
CA ALA A 37 5.83 -3.69 0.22
C ALA A 37 5.82 -3.84 1.75
N LEU A 38 5.18 -4.90 2.24
CA LEU A 38 5.16 -5.23 3.67
C LEU A 38 6.59 -5.52 4.13
N ASP A 39 7.02 -4.85 5.18
CA ASP A 39 8.30 -5.14 5.78
C ASP A 39 8.21 -6.35 6.73
N LYS A 40 9.35 -6.74 7.32
CA LYS A 40 9.40 -7.87 8.26
C LYS A 40 8.51 -7.62 9.49
N GLN A 41 8.42 -6.38 9.94
CA GLN A 41 7.62 -6.00 11.10
C GLN A 41 6.13 -6.09 10.79
N ASP A 42 5.71 -5.69 9.60
CA ASP A 42 4.33 -5.83 9.13
C ASP A 42 3.91 -7.29 9.10
N LEU A 43 4.77 -8.16 8.54
CA LEU A 43 4.52 -9.61 8.50
C LEU A 43 4.43 -10.22 9.90
N GLU A 44 5.30 -9.81 10.83
CA GLU A 44 5.27 -10.26 12.22
C GLU A 44 3.99 -9.79 12.95
N ASN A 45 3.56 -8.55 12.70
CA ASN A 45 2.33 -8.00 13.27
C ASN A 45 1.09 -8.74 12.76
N ILE A 46 1.04 -9.06 11.47
CA ILE A 46 -0.05 -9.84 10.86
C ILE A 46 -0.08 -11.24 11.45
N ALA A 47 1.07 -11.91 11.55
CA ALA A 47 1.16 -13.26 12.13
C ALA A 47 0.70 -13.28 13.59
N LYS A 48 1.14 -12.29 14.38
CA LYS A 48 0.71 -12.14 15.77
C LYS A 48 -0.79 -11.89 15.88
N SER A 49 -1.34 -10.98 15.09
CA SER A 49 -2.77 -10.67 15.10
C SER A 49 -3.63 -11.89 14.75
N ASN A 50 -3.19 -12.70 13.79
CA ASN A 50 -3.85 -13.97 13.46
C ASN A 50 -3.86 -14.95 14.63
N GLU A 51 -2.77 -15.02 15.41
CA GLU A 51 -2.70 -15.89 16.57
C GLU A 51 -3.56 -15.39 17.73
N GLU A 52 -3.57 -14.07 17.98
CA GLU A 52 -4.47 -13.43 18.95
C GLU A 52 -5.95 -13.70 18.59
N ALA A 53 -6.30 -13.60 17.31
CA ALA A 53 -7.66 -13.90 16.83
C ALA A 53 -8.08 -15.36 17.10
N LYS A 54 -7.18 -16.33 16.88
CA LYS A 54 -7.46 -17.74 17.21
C LYS A 54 -7.68 -17.96 18.70
N GLN A 55 -7.00 -17.19 19.54
CA GLN A 55 -7.13 -17.25 21.01
C GLN A 55 -8.33 -16.44 21.53
N GLY A 56 -9.11 -15.81 20.65
CA GLY A 56 -10.25 -14.96 21.02
C GLY A 56 -9.84 -13.60 21.61
N LEU A 57 -8.57 -13.21 21.50
CA LEU A 57 -8.03 -11.93 21.93
C LEU A 57 -8.35 -10.85 20.88
N LEU A 58 -9.63 -10.52 20.76
CA LEU A 58 -10.14 -9.52 19.83
C LEU A 58 -10.49 -8.23 20.57
N ILE A 59 -10.41 -7.12 19.86
CA ILE A 59 -10.97 -5.84 20.33
C ILE A 59 -12.21 -5.51 19.52
N SER A 60 -13.21 -4.94 20.19
CA SER A 60 -14.45 -4.51 19.52
C SER A 60 -14.20 -3.30 18.63
N SER A 61 -15.03 -3.13 17.60
CA SER A 61 -15.00 -1.95 16.73
C SER A 61 -15.21 -0.65 17.52
N GLU A 62 -15.99 -0.69 18.59
CA GLU A 62 -16.22 0.46 19.48
C GLU A 62 -14.96 0.84 20.27
N GLU A 63 -14.20 -0.15 20.77
CA GLU A 63 -12.92 0.10 21.43
C GLU A 63 -11.88 0.68 20.46
N VAL A 64 -11.82 0.16 19.23
CA VAL A 64 -10.96 0.70 18.16
C VAL A 64 -11.29 2.18 17.92
N ARG A 65 -12.58 2.49 17.72
CA ARG A 65 -13.05 3.86 17.50
C ARG A 65 -12.69 4.78 18.66
N ASN A 66 -12.94 4.35 19.90
CA ASN A 66 -12.64 5.14 21.09
C ASN A 66 -11.14 5.40 21.28
N ARG A 67 -10.28 4.43 20.94
CA ARG A 67 -8.81 4.63 20.94
C ARG A 67 -8.38 5.63 19.88
N ALA A 68 -8.90 5.51 18.66
CA ALA A 68 -8.60 6.44 17.56
C ALA A 68 -8.98 7.88 17.92
N LEU A 69 -10.19 8.08 18.47
CA LEU A 69 -10.66 9.40 18.91
C LEU A 69 -9.75 10.05 19.96
N LYS A 70 -9.24 9.26 20.91
CA LYS A 70 -8.29 9.74 21.94
C LYS A 70 -6.93 10.17 21.36
N LEU A 71 -6.51 9.57 20.25
CA LEU A 71 -5.26 9.94 19.57
C LEU A 71 -5.43 11.24 18.76
N CYS A 72 -6.62 11.48 18.20
CA CYS A 72 -6.92 12.70 17.44
C CYS A 72 -7.23 13.94 18.29
N THR A 73 -7.43 13.78 19.60
CA THR A 73 -7.75 14.87 20.54
C THR A 73 -6.56 15.29 21.42
N LYS A 74 -5.38 14.72 21.19
CA LYS A 74 -4.10 15.21 21.71
C LYS A 74 -3.44 16.12 20.69
#